data_AF-A0A519U032-F1
#
_entry.id   AF-A0A519U032-F1
#
_cell.length_a   1.000
_cell.length_b   1.000
_cell.length_c   1.000
_cell.angle_alpha   90.00
_cell.angle_beta   90.00
_cell.angle_gamma   90.00
#
_symmetry.space_group_name_H-M   'P 1'
#
loop_
_entity.id
_entity.type
_entity.pdbx_description
1 polymer ?
#
loop_
_entity_poly.entity_id
_entity_poly.type
_entity_poly.pdbx_seq_one_letter_code
_entity_poly.pdbx_strand_id
1 'polypeptide(L)'
;MKEKAWAGEQPSATDNELRSSITFTETLSDRLAVLIMNSLGSMIFLLLAISTFMIWIIWNMGVIHGLKPFDPFPFPTLEMSVSIFAIILSISVLINQNRQSRIEKIRQQVEFEVNVRAEHETTRILELVHQMHQKMGLRSQDDGELEKLKEKTVISEIQRSVDENQSDQLL
;
A
#
# COMPACT_ATOMS: atom_id res chain seq x y z
N MET A 1 -46.70 6.73 27.93
CA MET A 1 -46.49 6.50 26.49
C MET A 1 -46.47 7.84 25.75
N LYS A 2 -45.29 8.37 25.45
CA LYS A 2 -45.00 9.28 24.32
C LYS A 2 -43.49 9.41 24.26
N GLU A 3 -42.93 8.46 23.53
CA GLU A 3 -41.51 8.36 23.22
C GLU A 3 -41.07 9.65 22.54
N LYS A 4 -39.97 10.20 23.06
CA LYS A 4 -39.37 11.42 22.57
C LYS A 4 -38.98 11.21 21.11
N ALA A 5 -39.44 12.12 20.28
CA ALA A 5 -39.02 12.30 18.91
C ALA A 5 -37.49 12.22 18.85
N TRP A 6 -37.01 11.20 18.15
CA TRP A 6 -35.65 11.14 17.64
C TRP A 6 -35.45 12.37 16.75
N ALA A 7 -34.75 13.36 17.30
CA ALA A 7 -34.28 14.52 16.57
C ALA A 7 -33.30 14.01 15.51
N GLY A 8 -33.55 14.36 14.24
CA GLY A 8 -32.71 13.99 13.13
C GLY A 8 -31.25 14.36 13.41
N GLU A 9 -30.38 13.37 13.21
CA GLU A 9 -28.95 13.54 13.07
C GLU A 9 -28.73 14.53 11.91
N GLN A 10 -28.60 15.82 12.21
CA GLN A 10 -28.31 16.81 11.19
C GLN A 10 -26.87 16.58 10.74
N PRO A 11 -26.62 16.40 9.42
CA PRO A 11 -25.27 16.25 8.92
C PRO A 11 -24.46 17.48 9.29
N SER A 12 -23.38 17.28 10.06
CA SER A 12 -22.53 18.36 10.54
C SER A 12 -21.83 19.03 9.36
N ALA A 13 -21.62 20.35 9.44
CA ALA A 13 -20.90 21.12 8.42
C ALA A 13 -19.52 20.51 8.09
N THR A 14 -18.93 19.81 9.07
CA THR A 14 -17.68 19.07 8.98
C THR A 14 -17.75 17.87 8.02
N ASP A 15 -18.87 17.16 7.95
CA ASP A 15 -19.05 16.04 7.01
C ASP A 15 -19.12 16.55 5.57
N ASN A 16 -19.73 17.72 5.36
CA ASN A 16 -19.80 18.35 4.05
C ASN A 16 -18.45 18.95 3.62
N GLU A 17 -17.62 19.45 4.55
CA GLU A 17 -16.24 19.89 4.29
C GLU A 17 -15.29 18.72 4.01
N LEU A 18 -15.45 17.58 4.69
CA LEU A 18 -14.68 16.36 4.41
C LEU A 18 -15.07 15.76 3.05
N ARG A 19 -16.36 15.77 2.70
CA ARG A 19 -16.82 15.33 1.38
C ARG A 19 -16.36 16.29 0.28
N SER A 20 -16.37 17.61 0.53
CA SER A 20 -15.94 18.61 -0.46
C SER A 20 -14.44 18.52 -0.78
N SER A 21 -13.60 18.25 0.24
CA SER A 21 -12.15 18.05 0.08
C SER A 21 -11.77 16.71 -0.57
N ILE A 22 -12.66 15.73 -0.60
CA ILE A 22 -12.53 14.51 -1.42
C ILE A 22 -13.05 14.72 -2.85
N THR A 23 -13.98 15.66 -3.06
CA THR A 23 -14.61 15.92 -4.36
C THR A 23 -14.01 17.07 -5.18
N PHE A 24 -12.99 17.78 -4.67
CA PHE A 24 -12.37 18.90 -5.38
C PHE A 24 -11.22 18.47 -6.31
N THR A 25 -11.52 17.53 -7.21
CA THR A 25 -10.99 17.46 -8.58
C THR A 25 -11.84 16.47 -9.36
N GLU A 26 -13.13 16.77 -9.56
CA GLU A 26 -13.90 16.19 -10.67
C GLU A 26 -13.39 16.73 -12.03
N THR A 27 -12.08 16.75 -12.23
CA THR A 27 -11.47 17.02 -13.52
C THR A 27 -11.60 15.75 -14.34
N LEU A 28 -11.95 15.85 -15.63
CA LEU A 28 -11.94 14.71 -16.56
C LEU A 28 -10.62 13.93 -16.48
N SER A 29 -9.51 14.63 -16.21
CA SER A 29 -8.18 14.07 -15.99
C SER A 29 -8.08 13.14 -14.78
N ASP A 30 -8.79 13.40 -13.68
CA ASP A 30 -8.72 12.57 -12.47
C ASP A 30 -9.57 11.30 -12.64
N ARG A 31 -10.73 11.41 -13.32
CA ARG A 31 -11.53 10.25 -13.74
C ARG A 31 -10.80 9.38 -14.75
N LEU A 32 -10.09 9.99 -15.71
CA LEU A 32 -9.23 9.27 -16.65
C LEU A 32 -8.06 8.62 -15.91
N ALA A 33 -7.43 9.31 -14.96
CA ALA A 33 -6.37 8.73 -14.15
C ALA A 33 -6.87 7.52 -13.36
N VAL A 34 -8.04 7.58 -12.72
CA VAL A 34 -8.64 6.45 -11.99
C VAL A 34 -9.03 5.29 -12.93
N LEU A 35 -9.60 5.59 -14.10
CA LEU A 35 -9.93 4.57 -15.11
C LEU A 35 -8.69 3.89 -15.66
N ILE A 36 -7.66 4.66 -16.00
CA ILE A 36 -6.37 4.17 -16.49
C ILE A 36 -5.69 3.35 -15.39
N MET A 37 -5.67 3.83 -14.15
CA MET A 37 -5.05 3.15 -13.01
C MET A 37 -5.73 1.82 -12.68
N ASN A 38 -7.07 1.78 -12.70
CA ASN A 38 -7.82 0.55 -12.44
C ASN A 38 -7.71 -0.45 -13.60
N SER A 39 -7.58 0.05 -14.83
CA SER A 39 -7.44 -0.79 -16.02
C SER A 39 -6.02 -1.37 -16.14
N LEU A 40 -4.98 -0.58 -15.86
CA LEU A 40 -3.57 -0.99 -15.94
C LEU A 40 -3.17 -2.03 -14.89
N GLY A 41 -3.84 -2.06 -13.73
CA GLY A 41 -3.59 -3.05 -12.68
C GLY A 41 -4.30 -4.39 -12.89
N SER A 42 -5.14 -4.52 -13.91
CA SER A 42 -5.97 -5.70 -14.13
C SER A 42 -5.34 -6.66 -15.14
N MET A 43 -5.32 -7.96 -14.80
CA MET A 43 -4.92 -9.05 -15.70
C MET A 43 -5.70 -9.03 -17.03
N ILE A 44 -6.93 -8.49 -17.02
CA ILE A 44 -7.81 -8.42 -18.19
C ILE A 44 -7.25 -7.45 -19.25
N PHE A 45 -6.62 -6.34 -18.85
CA PHE A 45 -6.04 -5.38 -19.78
C PHE A 45 -4.85 -5.96 -20.54
N LEU A 46 -3.97 -6.70 -19.84
CA LEU A 46 -2.85 -7.40 -20.45
C LEU A 46 -3.34 -8.40 -21.52
N LEU A 47 -4.35 -9.20 -21.19
CA LEU A 47 -4.94 -10.17 -22.13
C LEU A 47 -5.57 -9.50 -23.35
N LEU A 48 -6.23 -8.35 -23.18
CA LEU A 48 -6.81 -7.57 -24.27
C LEU A 48 -5.74 -6.97 -25.19
N ALA A 49 -4.64 -6.47 -24.63
CA ALA A 49 -3.51 -5.96 -25.40
C ALA A 49 -2.86 -7.07 -26.25
N ILE A 50 -2.57 -8.23 -25.64
CA ILE A 50 -2.02 -9.40 -26.34
C ILE A 50 -2.98 -9.86 -27.45
N SER A 51 -4.28 -9.95 -27.16
CA SER A 51 -5.28 -10.35 -28.15
C SER A 51 -5.33 -9.37 -29.33
N THR A 52 -5.23 -8.06 -29.07
CA THR A 52 -5.19 -7.02 -30.11
C THR A 52 -3.98 -7.18 -31.02
N PHE A 53 -2.78 -7.41 -30.47
CA PHE A 53 -1.59 -7.67 -31.27
C PHE A 53 -1.69 -8.96 -32.08
N MET A 54 -2.23 -10.03 -31.50
CA MET A 54 -2.46 -11.29 -32.21
C MET A 54 -3.41 -11.09 -33.39
N ILE A 55 -4.52 -10.36 -33.21
CA ILE A 55 -5.47 -10.03 -34.27
C ILE A 55 -4.78 -9.21 -35.37
N TRP A 56 -3.98 -8.21 -35.01
CA TRP A 56 -3.26 -7.37 -35.96
C TRP A 56 -2.26 -8.15 -36.81
N ILE A 57 -1.50 -9.04 -36.18
CA ILE A 57 -0.52 -9.91 -36.86
C ILE A 57 -1.27 -10.84 -37.83
N ILE A 58 -2.34 -11.52 -37.39
CA ILE A 58 -3.13 -12.42 -38.24
C ILE A 58 -3.72 -11.68 -39.44
N TRP A 59 -4.24 -10.46 -39.25
CA TRP A 59 -4.74 -9.62 -40.33
C TRP A 59 -3.64 -9.31 -41.35
N ASN A 60 -2.46 -8.88 -40.89
CA ASN A 60 -1.37 -8.45 -41.77
C ASN A 60 -0.55 -9.62 -42.35
N MET A 61 -0.74 -10.85 -41.86
CA MET A 61 -0.11 -12.06 -42.40
C MET A 61 -0.68 -12.49 -43.76
N GLY A 62 -1.68 -11.77 -44.30
CA GLY A 62 -2.20 -11.99 -45.65
C GLY A 62 -3.06 -13.24 -45.80
N VAL A 63 -3.55 -13.81 -44.68
CA VAL A 63 -4.43 -14.99 -44.68
C VAL A 63 -5.80 -14.70 -45.35
N ILE A 64 -6.17 -13.42 -45.44
CA ILE A 64 -7.43 -12.96 -46.06
C ILE A 64 -7.15 -12.55 -47.51
N HIS A 65 -7.59 -13.40 -48.45
CA HIS A 65 -7.49 -13.15 -49.89
C HIS A 65 -8.26 -11.88 -50.28
N GLY A 66 -7.56 -10.82 -50.71
CA GLY A 66 -8.15 -9.58 -51.25
C GLY A 66 -7.83 -8.29 -50.49
N LEU A 67 -7.24 -8.37 -49.29
CA LEU A 67 -6.76 -7.19 -48.55
C LEU A 67 -5.26 -7.00 -48.78
N LYS A 68 -4.86 -5.82 -49.26
CA LYS A 68 -3.44 -5.46 -49.36
C LYS A 68 -2.86 -5.39 -47.93
N PRO A 69 -1.71 -6.01 -47.65
CA PRO A 69 -1.06 -5.89 -46.35
C PRO A 69 -0.86 -4.41 -46.02
N PHE A 70 -1.46 -3.95 -44.91
CA PHE A 70 -1.34 -2.56 -44.46
C PHE A 70 0.03 -2.31 -43.82
N ASP A 71 0.52 -3.30 -43.08
CA ASP A 71 1.82 -3.30 -42.41
C ASP A 71 2.62 -4.56 -42.81
N PRO A 72 3.40 -4.51 -43.90
CA PRO A 72 4.22 -5.65 -44.34
C PRO A 72 5.26 -6.01 -43.29
N PHE A 73 5.60 -7.29 -43.18
CA PHE A 73 6.71 -7.75 -42.35
C PHE A 73 7.99 -6.95 -42.71
N PRO A 74 8.64 -6.26 -41.76
CA PRO A 74 8.70 -6.51 -40.31
C PRO A 74 7.74 -5.69 -39.40
N PHE A 75 6.58 -5.26 -39.88
CA PHE A 75 5.57 -4.48 -39.12
C PHE A 75 6.02 -3.11 -38.55
N PRO A 76 6.61 -2.19 -39.33
CA PRO A 76 7.09 -0.90 -38.83
C PRO A 76 6.04 -0.06 -38.08
N THR A 77 4.77 -0.13 -38.49
CA THR A 77 3.73 0.72 -37.87
C THR A 77 3.30 0.20 -36.49
N LEU A 78 3.22 -1.12 -36.34
CA LEU A 78 2.96 -1.76 -35.06
C LEU A 78 4.14 -1.52 -34.10
N GLU A 79 5.38 -1.72 -34.57
CA GLU A 79 6.58 -1.56 -33.73
C GLU A 79 6.69 -0.13 -33.17
N MET A 80 6.51 0.89 -34.03
CA MET A 80 6.52 2.28 -33.60
C MET A 80 5.44 2.55 -32.54
N SER A 81 4.21 2.10 -32.78
CA SER A 81 3.10 2.29 -31.85
C SER A 81 3.37 1.63 -30.50
N VAL A 82 3.80 0.37 -30.51
CA VAL A 82 4.15 -0.41 -29.31
C VAL A 82 5.24 0.27 -28.50
N SER A 83 6.27 0.82 -29.15
CA SER A 83 7.38 1.49 -28.44
C SER A 83 6.90 2.68 -27.60
N ILE A 84 6.02 3.52 -28.15
CA ILE A 84 5.46 4.67 -27.44
C ILE A 84 4.56 4.23 -26.30
N PHE A 85 3.69 3.24 -26.56
CA PHE A 85 2.83 2.65 -25.53
C PHE A 85 3.67 2.05 -24.38
N ALA A 86 4.78 1.37 -24.69
CA ALA A 86 5.66 0.78 -23.69
C ALA A 86 6.33 1.83 -22.80
N ILE A 87 6.76 2.98 -23.35
CA ILE A 87 7.33 4.08 -22.57
C ILE A 87 6.28 4.63 -21.59
N ILE A 88 5.05 4.87 -22.05
CA ILE A 88 3.95 5.36 -21.21
C ILE A 88 3.64 4.36 -20.09
N LEU A 89 3.57 3.06 -20.41
CA LEU A 89 3.35 1.99 -19.44
C LEU A 89 4.47 1.95 -18.39
N SER A 90 5.73 2.02 -18.81
CA SER A 90 6.89 1.99 -17.91
C SER A 90 6.85 3.15 -16.91
N ILE A 91 6.58 4.38 -17.39
CA ILE A 91 6.46 5.57 -16.53
C ILE A 91 5.28 5.42 -15.57
N SER A 92 4.13 4.93 -16.05
CA SER A 92 2.95 4.70 -15.20
C SER A 92 3.23 3.68 -14.10
N VAL A 93 3.91 2.57 -14.45
CA VAL A 93 4.36 1.55 -13.48
C VAL A 93 5.31 2.17 -12.46
N LEU A 94 6.29 2.97 -12.90
CA LEU A 94 7.23 3.63 -12.00
C LEU A 94 6.54 4.58 -11.02
N ILE A 95 5.57 5.37 -11.49
CA ILE A 95 4.77 6.26 -10.63
C ILE A 95 3.98 5.44 -9.61
N ASN A 96 3.34 4.33 -10.03
CA ASN A 96 2.60 3.45 -9.13
C ASN A 96 3.54 2.81 -8.09
N GLN A 97 4.69 2.29 -8.52
CA GLN A 97 5.70 1.71 -7.64
C GLN A 97 6.23 2.73 -6.62
N ASN A 98 6.52 3.96 -7.04
CA ASN A 98 6.97 5.02 -6.15
C ASN A 98 5.88 5.38 -5.11
N ARG A 99 4.61 5.46 -5.55
CA ARG A 99 3.48 5.69 -4.64
C ARG A 99 3.34 4.55 -3.62
N GLN A 100 3.36 3.30 -4.07
CA GLN A 100 3.26 2.13 -3.20
C GLN A 100 4.44 2.06 -2.22
N SER A 101 5.67 2.35 -2.68
CA SER A 101 6.85 2.37 -1.83
C SER A 101 6.74 3.42 -0.72
N ARG A 102 6.19 4.62 -1.01
CA ARG A 102 5.97 5.63 0.02
C ARG A 102 4.93 5.20 1.06
N ILE A 103 3.83 4.58 0.62
CA ILE A 103 2.80 4.05 1.51
C ILE A 103 3.39 2.94 2.39
N GLU A 104 4.15 2.02 1.79
CA GLU A 104 4.79 0.92 2.51
C GLU A 104 5.76 1.42 3.57
N LYS A 105 6.56 2.45 3.28
CA LYS A 105 7.45 3.07 4.28
C LYS A 105 6.69 3.64 5.48
N ILE A 106 5.59 4.36 5.25
CA ILE A 106 4.76 4.90 6.34
C ILE A 106 4.15 3.76 7.15
N ARG A 107 3.63 2.73 6.47
CA ARG A 107 3.07 1.55 7.10
C ARG A 107 4.10 0.85 7.99
N GLN A 108 5.32 0.66 7.50
CA GLN A 108 6.42 0.07 8.27
C GLN A 108 6.77 0.91 9.51
N GLN A 109 6.80 2.24 9.40
CA GLN A 109 7.04 3.12 10.55
C GLN A 109 5.95 2.99 11.62
N VAL A 110 4.68 2.96 11.20
CA VAL A 110 3.54 2.78 12.11
C VAL A 110 3.56 1.40 12.77
N GLU A 111 3.80 0.34 11.97
CA GLU A 111 3.92 -1.03 12.49
C GLU A 111 5.06 -1.15 13.50
N PHE A 112 6.20 -0.49 13.24
CA PHE A 112 7.31 -0.43 14.17
C PHE A 112 6.94 0.28 15.48
N GLU A 113 6.33 1.47 15.43
CA GLU A 113 5.93 2.22 16.63
C GLU A 113 4.93 1.43 17.49
N VAL A 114 3.93 0.81 16.85
CA VAL A 114 2.95 -0.02 17.53
C VAL A 114 3.63 -1.23 18.19
N ASN A 115 4.56 -1.88 17.48
CA ASN A 115 5.28 -3.02 18.04
C ASN A 115 6.12 -2.63 19.26
N VAL A 116 6.86 -1.52 19.18
CA VAL A 116 7.65 -0.99 20.32
C VAL A 116 6.75 -0.63 21.50
N ARG A 117 5.58 -0.02 21.27
CA ARG A 117 4.64 0.29 22.35
C ARG A 117 4.08 -0.99 22.98
N ALA A 118 3.64 -1.95 22.18
CA ALA A 118 3.12 -3.23 22.66
C ALA A 118 4.17 -3.98 23.48
N GLU A 119 5.44 -3.88 23.09
CA GLU A 119 6.56 -4.46 23.81
C GLU A 119 6.77 -3.82 25.20
N HIS A 120 6.70 -2.49 25.28
CA HIS A 120 6.77 -1.77 26.55
C HIS A 120 5.59 -2.12 27.48
N GLU A 121 4.37 -2.19 26.92
CA GLU A 121 3.18 -2.60 27.66
C GLU A 121 3.30 -4.05 28.17
N THR A 122 3.81 -4.96 27.34
CA THR A 122 4.04 -6.36 27.71
C THR A 122 5.06 -6.48 28.85
N THR A 123 6.17 -5.74 28.75
CA THR A 123 7.18 -5.67 29.82
C THR A 123 6.58 -5.16 31.12
N ARG A 124 5.78 -4.09 31.04
CA ARG A 124 5.13 -3.50 32.21
C ARG A 124 4.14 -4.46 32.86
N ILE A 125 3.38 -5.21 32.06
CA ILE A 125 2.51 -6.28 32.56
C ILE A 125 3.34 -7.37 33.24
N LEU A 126 4.45 -7.80 32.65
CA LEU A 126 5.35 -8.80 33.24
C LEU A 126 5.89 -8.34 34.59
N GLU A 127 6.30 -7.08 34.70
CA GLU A 127 6.76 -6.47 35.96
C GLU A 127 5.66 -6.43 37.01
N LEU A 128 4.44 -6.03 36.64
CA LEU A 128 3.30 -6.00 37.57
C LEU A 128 2.94 -7.41 38.06
N VAL A 129 2.92 -8.40 37.16
CA VAL A 129 2.68 -9.81 37.52
C VAL A 129 3.76 -10.32 38.45
N HIS A 130 5.04 -10.03 38.17
CA HIS A 130 6.15 -10.40 39.04
C HIS A 130 6.03 -9.77 40.43
N GLN A 131 5.66 -8.48 40.51
CA GLN A 131 5.42 -7.80 41.79
C GLN A 131 4.26 -8.42 42.59
N MET A 132 3.17 -8.80 41.92
CA MET A 132 2.05 -9.51 42.57
C MET A 132 2.48 -10.88 43.09
N HIS A 133 3.24 -11.62 42.28
CA HIS A 133 3.76 -12.92 42.64
C HIS A 133 4.68 -12.88 43.87
N GLN A 134 5.59 -11.89 43.94
CA GLN A 134 6.41 -11.63 45.14
C GLN A 134 5.56 -11.31 46.38
N LYS A 135 4.55 -10.44 46.24
CA LYS A 135 3.65 -10.08 47.36
C LYS A 135 2.84 -11.26 47.89
N MET A 136 2.52 -12.23 47.04
CA MET A 136 1.77 -13.44 47.41
C MET A 136 2.64 -14.49 48.12
N GLY A 137 3.95 -14.24 48.29
CA GLY A 137 4.87 -15.16 48.99
C GLY A 137 5.14 -16.45 48.22
N LEU A 138 4.70 -16.53 46.97
CA LEU A 138 5.02 -17.60 46.04
C LEU A 138 6.48 -17.33 45.60
N ARG A 139 7.47 -17.95 46.23
CA ARG A 139 8.84 -17.96 45.67
C ARG A 139 8.83 -19.00 44.56
N SER A 140 8.79 -18.54 43.31
CA SER A 140 8.89 -19.43 42.15
C SER A 140 10.35 -19.58 41.77
N GLN A 141 10.67 -20.77 41.31
CA GLN A 141 11.98 -21.21 40.79
C GLN A 141 12.40 -20.47 39.50
N ASP A 142 11.62 -19.46 39.07
CA ASP A 142 11.53 -18.95 37.70
C ASP A 142 12.01 -17.48 37.55
N ASP A 143 12.50 -16.87 38.63
CA ASP A 143 12.96 -15.48 38.63
C ASP A 143 14.09 -15.23 37.60
N GLY A 144 14.90 -16.25 37.30
CA GLY A 144 15.94 -16.19 36.27
C GLY A 144 15.43 -16.30 34.83
N GLU A 145 14.24 -16.87 34.59
CA GLU A 145 13.61 -16.90 33.26
C GLU A 145 12.93 -15.56 32.97
N LEU A 146 12.34 -14.93 34.00
CA LEU A 146 11.74 -13.59 33.92
C LEU A 146 12.77 -12.50 33.64
N GLU A 147 13.96 -12.53 34.27
CA GLU A 147 15.03 -11.58 33.93
C GLU A 147 15.52 -11.74 32.49
N LYS A 148 15.63 -12.97 31.98
CA LYS A 148 15.98 -13.22 30.57
C LYS A 148 14.92 -12.74 29.60
N LEU A 149 13.64 -12.86 29.95
CA LEU A 149 12.53 -12.31 29.15
C LEU A 149 12.57 -10.79 29.14
N LYS A 150 12.81 -10.13 30.29
CA LYS A 150 12.99 -8.67 30.35
C LYS A 150 14.21 -8.20 29.54
N GLU A 151 15.33 -8.91 29.60
CA GLU A 151 16.54 -8.58 28.86
C GLU A 151 16.35 -8.73 27.34
N LYS A 152 15.69 -9.82 26.89
CA LYS A 152 15.41 -10.07 25.47
C LYS A 152 14.46 -9.02 24.86
N THR A 153 13.56 -8.48 25.67
CA THR A 153 12.57 -7.46 25.30
C THR A 153 13.15 -6.03 25.29
N VAL A 154 14.34 -5.79 25.85
CA VAL A 154 15.00 -4.47 25.82
C VAL A 154 15.97 -4.34 24.62
N ILE A 155 16.39 -5.44 24.00
CA ILE A 155 17.28 -5.42 22.82
C ILE A 155 16.66 -4.67 21.62
N SER A 156 15.33 -4.63 21.50
CA SER A 156 14.62 -3.82 20.51
C SER A 156 14.81 -2.30 20.70
N GLU A 157 15.00 -1.85 21.95
CA GLU A 157 15.26 -0.45 22.30
C GLU A 157 16.66 0.00 21.85
N ILE A 158 17.62 -0.93 21.84
CA ILE A 158 18.97 -0.69 21.29
C ILE A 158 18.90 -0.46 19.78
N GLN A 159 18.08 -1.22 19.05
CA GLN A 159 17.91 -1.06 17.60
C GLN A 159 17.34 0.33 17.23
N ARG A 160 16.45 0.89 18.07
CA ARG A 160 15.92 2.26 17.92
C ARG A 160 17.00 3.34 18.06
N SER A 161 17.91 3.19 19.02
CA SER A 161 19.03 4.13 19.20
C SER A 161 20.08 4.11 18.08
N VAL A 162 20.10 3.05 17.26
CA VAL A 162 20.97 2.96 16.08
C VAL A 162 20.36 3.71 14.90
N ASP A 163 19.05 3.59 14.67
CA ASP A 163 18.35 4.29 13.57
C ASP A 163 18.20 5.80 13.82
N GLU A 164 17.95 6.25 15.06
CA GLU A 164 17.92 7.69 15.39
C GLU A 164 19.29 8.36 15.13
N ASN A 165 20.40 7.70 15.49
CA ASN A 165 21.75 8.20 15.22
C ASN A 165 22.12 8.23 13.73
N GLN A 166 21.64 7.27 12.93
CA GLN A 166 21.90 7.27 11.48
C GLN A 166 21.07 8.34 10.75
N SER A 167 19.91 8.71 11.27
CA SER A 167 19.05 9.75 10.70
C SER A 167 19.64 11.15 10.90
N ASP A 168 20.19 11.42 12.09
CA ASP A 168 20.81 12.70 12.44
C ASP A 168 22.17 12.94 11.76
N GLN A 169 22.84 11.89 11.27
CA GLN A 169 24.10 12.01 10.51
C GLN A 169 23.90 12.30 9.01
N LEU A 170 22.67 12.25 8.50
CA LEU A 170 22.35 12.48 7.09
C LEU A 170 21.68 13.84 6.80
N LEU A 171 21.61 14.72 7.80
CA LEU A 171 21.24 16.14 7.69
C LEU A 171 22.46 17.04 7.93
#